data_AF-A0A453KEG1-F1
#
_entry.id   AF-A0A453KEG1-F1
#
_cell.length_a   1.000
_cell.length_b   1.000
_cell.length_c   1.000
_cell.angle_alpha   90.00
_cell.angle_beta   90.00
_cell.angle_gamma   90.00
#
_symmetry.space_group_name_H-M   'P 1'
#
loop_
_entity.id
_entity.type
_entity.pdbx_description
1 polymer ?
#
loop_
_entity_poly.entity_id
_entity_poly.type
_entity_poly.pdbx_seq_one_letter_code
_entity_poly.pdbx_strand_id
1 'polypeptide(L)'
;MPKSKRNRSVTLSKTKKKPGLERKGKVVTEIKDAIERHSSAYVFTYNNMRNQKLKDLRDQLKSSSRIFLAGKKVMQIALGRSPADEAKTGLHKLSKVIHPLPLL
;
A
#
# COMPACT_ATOMS: atom_id res chain seq x y z
N MET A 1 -22.84 32.40 6.97
CA MET A 1 -22.06 32.43 8.23
C MET A 1 -20.75 31.66 8.04
N PRO A 2 -19.58 32.20 8.41
CA PRO A 2 -18.34 31.43 8.39
C PRO A 2 -18.43 30.29 9.41
N LYS A 3 -18.20 29.05 8.99
CA LYS A 3 -18.17 27.90 9.92
C LYS A 3 -17.13 28.16 11.02
N SER A 4 -17.55 28.05 12.29
CA SER A 4 -16.72 28.18 13.49
C SER A 4 -15.28 27.69 13.28
N LYS A 5 -14.33 28.62 13.21
CA LYS A 5 -12.90 28.32 13.06
C LYS A 5 -12.33 27.91 14.41
N ARG A 6 -12.32 26.60 14.68
CA ARG A 6 -11.69 26.05 15.90
C ARG A 6 -10.18 26.24 15.84
N ASN A 7 -9.59 26.66 16.96
CA ASN A 7 -8.13 26.79 17.07
C ASN A 7 -7.47 25.42 16.83
N ARG A 8 -6.51 25.35 15.92
CA ARG A 8 -5.73 24.13 15.64
C ARG A 8 -4.33 24.35 16.19
N SER A 9 -3.92 23.53 17.15
CA SER A 9 -2.55 23.53 17.67
C SER A 9 -1.54 23.33 16.53
N VAL A 10 -0.63 24.28 16.36
CA VAL A 10 0.42 24.22 15.32
C VAL A 10 1.65 23.55 15.92
N THR A 11 2.12 22.46 15.30
CA THR A 11 3.30 21.71 15.75
C THR A 11 4.59 22.36 15.22
N LEU A 12 5.58 22.58 16.09
CA LEU A 12 6.90 23.14 15.73
C LEU A 12 7.90 22.08 15.21
N SER A 13 7.43 20.88 14.87
CA SER A 13 8.29 19.79 14.43
C SER A 13 8.96 20.10 13.09
N LYS A 14 10.23 19.70 12.94
CA LYS A 14 10.96 19.80 11.66
C LYS A 14 10.36 18.92 10.55
N THR A 15 9.56 17.90 10.91
CA THR A 15 8.95 16.98 9.96
C THR A 15 7.72 17.60 9.29
N LYS A 16 7.87 17.96 8.01
CA LYS A 16 6.75 18.40 7.18
C LYS A 16 5.86 17.21 6.82
N LYS A 17 4.54 17.43 6.79
CA LYS A 17 3.59 16.44 6.24
C LYS A 17 3.91 16.25 4.76
N LYS A 18 4.28 15.02 4.37
CA LYS A 18 4.44 14.70 2.95
C LYS A 18 3.08 14.74 2.26
N PRO A 19 2.99 15.26 1.01
CA PRO A 19 1.74 15.27 0.26
C PRO A 19 1.22 13.84 0.13
N GLY A 20 0.02 13.60 0.65
CA GLY A 20 -0.56 12.25 0.68
C GLY A 20 -0.80 11.68 -0.71
N LEU A 21 -1.07 12.54 -1.70
CA LEU A 21 -1.32 12.14 -3.08
C LEU A 21 -0.06 11.63 -3.78
N GLU A 22 1.03 12.40 -3.74
CA GLU A 22 2.32 12.03 -4.34
C GLU A 22 2.84 10.70 -3.80
N ARG A 23 2.80 10.52 -2.48
CA ARG A 23 3.24 9.26 -1.86
C ARG A 23 2.41 8.07 -2.33
N LYS A 24 1.09 8.24 -2.44
CA LYS A 24 0.20 7.17 -2.92
C LYS A 24 0.44 6.87 -4.39
N GLY A 25 0.61 7.90 -5.22
CA GLY A 25 0.95 7.77 -6.64
C GLY A 25 2.25 7.00 -6.84
N LYS A 26 3.31 7.37 -6.11
CA LYS A 26 4.60 6.67 -6.15
C LYS A 26 4.46 5.18 -5.82
N VAL A 27 3.70 4.84 -4.78
CA VAL A 27 3.46 3.44 -4.41
C VAL A 27 2.71 2.68 -5.51
N VAL A 28 1.74 3.30 -6.19
CA VAL A 28 1.04 2.67 -7.33
C VAL A 28 2.02 2.38 -8.45
N THR A 29 2.89 3.33 -8.80
CA THR A 29 3.91 3.15 -9.83
C THR A 29 4.90 2.04 -9.48
N GLU A 30 5.39 2.01 -8.23
CA GLU A 30 6.31 0.96 -7.77
C GLU A 30 5.67 -0.44 -7.77
N ILE A 31 4.38 -0.55 -7.45
CA ILE A 31 3.65 -1.83 -7.53
C ILE A 31 3.51 -2.28 -8.98
N LYS A 32 3.16 -1.37 -9.91
CA LYS A 32 3.04 -1.68 -11.33
C LYS A 32 4.37 -2.17 -11.93
N ASP A 33 5.46 -1.48 -11.63
CA ASP A 33 6.81 -1.89 -12.02
C ASP A 33 7.20 -3.28 -11.45
N ALA A 34 6.84 -3.56 -10.20
CA ALA A 34 7.07 -4.87 -9.60
C ALA A 34 6.24 -6.00 -10.27
N ILE A 35 5.01 -5.70 -10.70
CA ILE A 35 4.15 -6.67 -11.42
C ILE A 35 4.76 -7.07 -12.76
N GLU A 36 5.44 -6.14 -13.44
CA GLU A 36 6.13 -6.42 -14.70
C GLU A 36 7.40 -7.26 -14.48
N ARG A 37 8.15 -6.97 -13.41
CA ARG A 37 9.43 -7.64 -13.10
C ARG A 37 9.29 -9.03 -12.48
N HIS A 38 8.18 -9.30 -11.79
CA HIS A 38 7.97 -10.55 -11.08
C HIS A 38 6.91 -11.44 -11.75
N SER A 39 7.16 -12.75 -11.76
CA SER A 39 6.25 -13.74 -12.36
C SER A 39 5.03 -14.03 -11.48
N SER A 40 5.16 -13.86 -10.16
CA SER A 40 4.13 -14.24 -9.18
C SER A 40 3.87 -13.11 -8.19
N ALA A 41 2.61 -13.01 -7.74
CA ALA A 41 2.16 -12.04 -6.74
C ALA A 41 1.41 -12.77 -5.62
N TYR A 42 1.70 -12.39 -4.37
CA TYR A 42 1.14 -13.00 -3.18
C TYR A 42 0.48 -11.95 -2.28
N VAL A 43 -0.63 -12.34 -1.64
CA VAL A 43 -1.28 -11.57 -0.60
C VAL A 43 -1.11 -12.34 0.71
N PHE A 44 -0.55 -11.69 1.72
CA PHE A 44 -0.38 -12.28 3.04
C PHE A 44 -1.01 -11.38 4.11
N THR A 45 -1.48 -12.00 5.19
CA THR A 45 -2.00 -11.33 6.37
C THR A 45 -0.96 -11.42 7.49
N TYR A 46 -1.04 -10.50 8.44
CA TYR A 46 -0.18 -10.50 9.61
C TYR A 46 -0.94 -9.95 10.80
N ASN A 47 -0.63 -10.46 11.99
CA ASN A 47 -1.13 -9.93 13.25
C ASN A 47 0.03 -9.31 14.03
N ASN A 48 -0.20 -8.12 14.60
CA ASN A 48 0.77 -7.40 15.45
C ASN A 48 2.20 -7.29 14.88
N MET A 49 2.34 -7.00 13.58
CA MET A 49 3.65 -6.94 12.93
C MET A 49 4.46 -5.73 13.40
N ARG A 50 5.70 -5.98 13.83
CA ARG A 50 6.65 -4.94 14.21
C ARG A 50 7.58 -4.58 13.05
N ASN A 51 8.02 -3.33 13.04
CA ASN A 51 8.89 -2.80 11.99
C ASN A 51 10.21 -3.58 11.83
N GLN A 52 10.79 -4.10 12.92
CA GLN A 52 12.04 -4.87 12.88
C GLN A 52 11.86 -6.16 12.08
N LYS A 53 10.86 -6.98 12.42
CA LYS A 53 10.56 -8.23 11.71
C LYS A 53 10.27 -8.01 10.22
N LEU A 54 9.59 -6.91 9.90
CA LEU A 54 9.33 -6.55 8.51
C LEU A 54 10.61 -6.13 7.76
N LYS A 55 11.57 -5.49 8.43
CA LYS A 55 12.87 -5.17 7.83
C LYS A 55 13.65 -6.45 7.56
N ASP A 56 13.75 -7.33 8.55
CA ASP A 56 14.45 -8.62 8.42
C ASP A 56 13.87 -9.43 7.25
N LEU A 57 12.54 -9.51 7.15
CA LEU A 57 11.85 -10.20 6.05
C LEU A 57 12.15 -9.57 4.69
N ARG A 58 12.22 -8.23 4.61
CA ARG A 58 12.58 -7.54 3.37
C ARG A 58 14.02 -7.78 2.96
N ASP A 59 14.93 -7.87 3.91
CA ASP A 59 16.34 -8.13 3.63
C ASP A 59 16.55 -9.56 3.14
N GLN A 60 15.88 -10.54 3.75
CA GLN A 60 15.89 -11.94 3.30
C GLN A 60 15.37 -12.11 1.87
N LEU A 61 14.33 -11.35 1.50
CA LEU A 61 13.66 -11.46 0.20
C LEU A 61 14.18 -10.45 -0.84
N LYS A 62 15.17 -9.63 -0.50
CA LYS A 62 15.62 -8.49 -1.29
C LYS A 62 16.05 -8.85 -2.71
N SER A 63 16.65 -10.02 -2.88
CA SER A 63 17.22 -10.50 -4.15
C SER A 63 16.17 -11.06 -5.10
N SER A 64 15.05 -11.56 -4.57
CA SER A 64 14.06 -12.34 -5.33
C SER A 64 12.67 -11.72 -5.36
N SER A 65 12.34 -10.82 -4.43
CA SER A 65 10.97 -10.39 -4.19
C SER A 65 10.86 -8.99 -3.60
N ARG A 66 9.66 -8.40 -3.73
CA ARG A 66 9.36 -7.06 -3.21
C ARG A 66 8.10 -7.06 -2.34
N ILE A 67 8.23 -6.54 -1.12
CA ILE A 67 7.12 -6.48 -0.15
C ILE A 67 6.56 -5.06 -0.03
N PHE A 68 5.28 -4.92 -0.37
CA PHE A 68 4.50 -3.70 -0.25
C PHE A 68 3.55 -3.76 0.95
N LEU A 69 3.59 -2.72 1.79
CA LEU A 69 2.58 -2.45 2.82
C LEU A 69 2.07 -1.03 2.62
N ALA A 70 0.90 -0.91 2.01
CA ALA A 70 0.29 0.37 1.68
C ALA A 70 -1.20 0.38 2.04
N GLY A 71 -1.86 1.52 1.81
CA GLY A 71 -3.31 1.60 2.01
C GLY A 71 -4.04 0.64 1.07
N LYS A 72 -5.00 -0.13 1.61
CA LYS A 72 -5.78 -1.13 0.85
C LYS A 72 -6.27 -0.66 -0.51
N LYS A 73 -6.91 0.52 -0.55
CA LYS A 73 -7.47 1.10 -1.78
C LYS A 73 -6.40 1.44 -2.80
N VAL A 74 -5.19 1.80 -2.35
CA VAL A 74 -4.05 2.12 -3.21
C VAL A 74 -3.55 0.84 -3.89
N MET A 75 -3.41 -0.25 -3.12
CA MET A 75 -2.99 -1.55 -3.66
C MET A 75 -4.04 -2.12 -4.62
N GLN A 76 -5.33 -2.01 -4.30
CA GLN A 76 -6.42 -2.43 -5.19
C GLN A 76 -6.45 -1.64 -6.52
N ILE A 77 -6.12 -0.34 -6.50
CA ILE A 77 -6.00 0.47 -7.72
C ILE A 77 -4.78 0.03 -8.53
N ALA A 78 -3.67 -0.29 -7.88
CA ALA A 78 -2.45 -0.71 -8.56
C ALA A 78 -2.60 -2.07 -9.26
N LEU A 79 -3.32 -3.02 -8.64
CA LEU A 79 -3.59 -4.34 -9.21
C LEU A 79 -4.71 -4.35 -10.27
N GLY A 80 -5.64 -3.40 -10.17
CA GLY A 80 -6.89 -3.39 -10.92
C GLY A 80 -8.06 -3.93 -10.09
N ARG A 81 -9.24 -3.31 -10.24
CA ARG A 81 -10.48 -3.72 -9.55
C ARG A 81 -11.42 -4.54 -10.43
N SER A 82 -11.28 -4.37 -11.73
CA SER A 82 -12.05 -5.06 -12.76
C SER A 82 -11.09 -5.77 -13.72
N PRO A 83 -11.57 -6.72 -14.53
CA PRO A 83 -10.77 -7.30 -15.62
C PRO A 83 -10.35 -6.26 -16.68
N ALA A 84 -11.07 -5.15 -16.83
CA ALA A 84 -10.72 -4.09 -17.79
C ALA A 84 -9.56 -3.21 -17.30
N ASP A 85 -9.42 -3.07 -15.98
CA ASP A 85 -8.40 -2.22 -15.35
C ASP A 85 -7.20 -3.01 -14.81
N GLU A 86 -7.14 -4.32 -15.07
CA GLU A 86 -6.10 -5.16 -14.49
C GLU A 86 -4.75 -4.95 -15.16
N ALA A 87 -3.70 -4.80 -14.36
CA ALA A 87 -2.35 -4.60 -14.88
C ALA A 87 -1.81 -5.85 -15.58
N LYS A 88 -2.32 -7.03 -15.21
CA LYS A 88 -1.97 -8.33 -15.78
C LYS A 88 -3.13 -9.29 -15.55
N THR A 89 -3.31 -10.23 -16.47
CA THR A 89 -4.44 -11.16 -16.46
C THR A 89 -4.58 -11.87 -15.12
N GLY A 90 -5.73 -11.72 -14.48
CA GLY A 90 -6.09 -12.37 -13.21
C GLY A 90 -5.75 -11.60 -11.94
N LEU A 91 -5.08 -10.44 -12.00
CA LEU A 91 -4.72 -9.66 -10.80
C LEU A 91 -5.92 -9.05 -10.08
N HIS A 92 -7.02 -8.80 -10.79
CA HIS A 92 -8.26 -8.32 -10.18
C HIS A 92 -8.80 -9.30 -9.10
N LYS A 93 -8.44 -10.59 -9.18
CA LYS A 93 -8.78 -11.58 -8.14
C LYS A 93 -8.04 -11.31 -6.84
N LEU A 94 -6.77 -10.93 -6.91
CA LEU A 94 -5.97 -10.56 -5.73
C LEU A 94 -6.52 -9.29 -5.07
N SER A 95 -6.98 -8.33 -5.87
CA SER A 95 -7.61 -7.09 -5.38
C SER A 95 -8.82 -7.35 -4.46
N LYS A 96 -9.59 -8.42 -4.72
CA LYS A 96 -10.75 -8.83 -3.90
C LYS A 96 -10.36 -9.43 -2.55
N VAL A 97 -9.21 -10.10 -2.45
CA VAL A 97 -8.75 -10.71 -1.19
C VAL A 97 -8.02 -9.71 -0.28
N ILE A 98 -7.69 -8.51 -0.76
CA ILE A 98 -7.16 -7.42 0.07
C ILE A 98 -8.33 -6.79 0.86
N HIS A 99 -8.80 -7.48 1.89
CA HIS A 99 -9.78 -6.99 2.85
C HIS A 99 -9.22 -7.06 4.28
N PRO A 100 -9.69 -6.20 5.20
CA PRO A 100 -9.44 -6.43 6.61
C PRO A 100 -10.06 -7.77 6.98
N LEU A 101 -9.29 -8.64 7.66
CA LEU A 101 -9.86 -9.79 8.36
C LEU A 101 -11.03 -9.27 9.22
N PRO A 102 -12.20 -9.94 9.21
CA PRO A 102 -13.18 -9.70 10.26
C PRO A 102 -12.44 -9.93 11.59
N LEU A 103 -12.49 -8.92 12.46
CA LEU A 103 -12.03 -9.05 13.84
C LEU A 103 -12.91 -10.15 14.45
N LEU A 104 -12.35 -11.35 14.61
CA LEU A 104 -12.83 -12.32 15.59
C LEU A 104 -12.38 -11.86 16.98
#